data_AF-A0A1Q4FH46-F1
#
_entry.id   AF-A0A1Q4FH46-F1
#
_cell.length_a   1.000
_cell.length_b   1.000
_cell.length_c   1.000
_cell.angle_alpha   90.00
_cell.angle_beta   90.00
_cell.angle_gamma   90.00
#
_symmetry.space_group_name_H-M   'P 1'
#
loop_
_entity.id
_entity.type
_entity.pdbx_description
1 polymer ?
#
loop_
_entity_poly.entity_id
_entity_poly.type
_entity_poly.pdbx_seq_one_letter_code
_entity_poly.pdbx_strand_id
1 'polypeptide(L)'
;METMQPIKHALVLTGEILPGFDAATVWPALAAYFRMEPERLKAELLARAPISIKESDDLGKLQKLQDGAAAIGAATDLQAVSGDNLFVLVDGVPRGPVPHAFVEDRVRSGAWPSSISIAVVGSSDWKPFIVPSSPATDMDQQATVAFSTIRAEAMAPSAASAPRPAAPAAVDMRMAAAAPAAVAFTPSAAAGNLLPEGGIVHAGFWRRFAAYSLDSLILTIPFLIVFGLLGYLSFRAAMSGESPGGMIFLFYFLAYVGAIVGSWLYFAKFESGVNQATPGKRIMGLKVTNASGERITFGRATGRFFGKIVTGIIPFGIGWMMAGFTGRKQALHDMMASTCVVFREVNPGQPLPTVRPKMPWYGWVLNGLPILGMIIMIAGYSYMISMFMGRMGSMDIPDSSMSGLPDMSSSSPDLSSSSSSSGVDEGDKETIRTGLTAVYMVASATQSEVAAVADAAGDCPAEERSSDNAWIESIQLGGISPACTVTIRLSSSSDIPFAARIERIEWTYTGNGNWRCESSMASDLLPFACN
;
A
#
# COMPACT_ATOMS: atom_id res chain seq x y z
N MET A 1 4.57 -32.74 36.71
CA MET A 1 3.92 -32.86 35.39
C MET A 1 4.25 -31.59 34.61
N GLU A 2 5.35 -31.60 33.87
CA GLU A 2 5.60 -30.58 32.84
C GLU A 2 4.46 -30.68 31.84
N THR A 3 3.72 -29.58 31.65
CA THR A 3 2.69 -29.48 30.63
C THR A 3 3.39 -29.58 29.27
N MET A 4 3.32 -30.77 28.67
CA MET A 4 3.80 -31.07 27.32
C MET A 4 3.11 -30.09 26.36
N GLN A 5 3.83 -29.04 25.93
CA GLN A 5 3.30 -28.09 24.97
C GLN A 5 3.00 -28.83 23.66
N PRO A 6 1.86 -28.55 23.00
CA PRO A 6 1.55 -29.20 21.73
C PRO A 6 2.63 -28.87 20.69
N ILE A 7 3.20 -29.92 20.08
CA ILE A 7 4.22 -29.78 19.03
C ILE A 7 3.56 -29.13 17.82
N LYS A 8 4.01 -27.92 17.48
CA LYS A 8 3.55 -27.22 16.28
C LYS A 8 4.21 -27.82 15.05
N HIS A 9 3.46 -27.91 13.96
CA HIS A 9 3.94 -28.36 12.66
C HIS A 9 3.79 -27.23 11.65
N ALA A 10 4.68 -27.18 10.67
CA ALA A 10 4.67 -26.26 9.56
C ALA A 10 4.51 -27.03 8.25
N LEU A 11 3.64 -26.54 7.38
CA LEU A 11 3.57 -26.94 5.98
C LEU A 11 4.45 -26.01 5.15
N VAL A 12 5.55 -26.57 4.63
CA VAL A 12 6.56 -25.86 3.83
C VAL A 12 6.31 -26.10 2.36
N LEU A 13 6.13 -25.03 1.59
CA LEU A 13 6.17 -25.09 0.12
C LEU A 13 7.62 -25.15 -0.32
N THR A 14 8.02 -26.18 -1.06
CA THR A 14 9.42 -26.31 -1.51
C THR A 14 9.71 -25.42 -2.73
N GLY A 15 8.67 -25.15 -3.54
CA GLY A 15 8.79 -24.48 -4.83
C GLY A 15 9.08 -25.44 -5.99
N GLU A 16 9.16 -26.74 -5.71
CA GLU A 16 9.32 -27.80 -6.69
C GLU A 16 7.94 -28.36 -7.11
N ILE A 17 7.92 -29.03 -8.26
CA ILE A 17 6.74 -29.74 -8.75
C ILE A 17 6.94 -31.25 -8.61
N LEU A 18 5.86 -31.97 -8.33
CA LEU A 18 5.89 -33.42 -8.28
C LEU A 18 6.11 -34.02 -9.69
N PRO A 19 6.80 -35.17 -9.81
CA PRO A 19 7.03 -35.81 -11.10
C PRO A 19 5.71 -36.11 -11.82
N GLY A 20 5.63 -35.79 -13.12
CA GLY A 20 4.44 -36.02 -13.95
C GLY A 20 3.49 -34.83 -14.06
N PHE A 21 3.78 -33.71 -13.40
CA PHE A 21 3.00 -32.47 -13.49
C PHE A 21 3.78 -31.39 -14.27
N ASP A 22 3.07 -30.42 -14.85
CA ASP A 22 3.65 -29.31 -15.61
C ASP A 22 3.57 -27.99 -14.82
N ALA A 23 4.68 -27.26 -14.74
CA ALA A 23 4.75 -25.99 -14.01
C ALA A 23 3.75 -24.94 -14.53
N ALA A 24 3.42 -24.95 -15.83
CA ALA A 24 2.47 -24.01 -16.41
C ALA A 24 1.04 -24.20 -15.89
N THR A 25 0.68 -25.40 -15.43
CA THR A 25 -0.66 -25.74 -14.93
C THR A 25 -0.73 -25.80 -13.41
N VAL A 26 0.34 -26.25 -12.75
CA VAL A 26 0.42 -26.41 -11.29
C VAL A 26 0.26 -25.06 -10.57
N TRP A 27 1.01 -24.03 -10.97
CA TRP A 27 1.05 -22.78 -10.21
C TRP A 27 -0.25 -21.96 -10.28
N PRO A 28 -0.91 -21.80 -11.43
CA PRO A 28 -2.23 -21.17 -11.49
C PRO A 28 -3.30 -21.95 -10.71
N ALA A 29 -3.27 -23.29 -10.78
CA ALA A 29 -4.21 -24.13 -10.03
C ALA A 29 -3.97 -24.04 -8.51
N LEU A 30 -2.72 -23.97 -8.07
CA LEU A 30 -2.36 -23.76 -6.67
C LEU A 30 -2.80 -22.36 -6.18
N ALA A 31 -2.68 -21.35 -7.02
CA ALA A 31 -3.16 -20.00 -6.72
C ALA A 31 -4.68 -19.98 -6.52
N ALA A 32 -5.43 -20.65 -7.41
CA ALA A 32 -6.87 -20.82 -7.26
C ALA A 32 -7.24 -21.57 -5.98
N TYR A 33 -6.51 -22.63 -5.62
CA TYR A 33 -6.72 -23.39 -4.38
C TYR A 33 -6.56 -22.51 -3.13
N PHE A 34 -5.55 -21.64 -3.10
CA PHE A 34 -5.33 -20.68 -2.02
C PHE A 34 -6.18 -19.40 -2.14
N ARG A 35 -7.07 -19.31 -3.15
CA ARG A 35 -7.89 -18.12 -3.44
C ARG A 35 -7.06 -16.85 -3.60
N MET A 36 -5.97 -16.94 -4.36
CA MET A 36 -5.06 -15.84 -4.64
C MET A 36 -4.80 -15.66 -6.14
N GLU A 37 -4.40 -14.47 -6.55
CA GLU A 37 -4.01 -14.19 -7.94
C GLU A 37 -2.72 -14.94 -8.32
N PRO A 38 -2.61 -15.52 -9.53
CA PRO A 38 -1.43 -16.27 -9.97
C PRO A 38 -0.12 -15.47 -9.91
N GLU A 39 -0.16 -14.20 -10.32
CA GLU A 39 1.03 -13.31 -10.28
C GLU A 39 1.50 -13.06 -8.84
N ARG A 40 0.56 -12.95 -7.90
CA ARG A 40 0.86 -12.78 -6.48
C ARG A 40 1.48 -14.03 -5.87
N LEU A 41 0.98 -15.22 -6.21
CA LEU A 41 1.61 -16.49 -5.80
C LEU A 41 3.05 -16.58 -6.30
N LYS A 42 3.29 -16.19 -7.56
CA LYS A 42 4.63 -16.19 -8.15
C LYS A 42 5.57 -15.19 -7.47
N ALA A 43 5.12 -13.96 -7.25
CA ALA A 43 5.93 -12.87 -6.68
C ALA A 43 6.16 -13.00 -5.16
N GLU A 44 5.20 -13.51 -4.41
CA GLU A 44 5.26 -13.56 -2.93
C GLU A 44 5.69 -14.92 -2.39
N LEU A 45 5.24 -16.03 -2.99
CA LEU A 45 5.51 -17.38 -2.48
C LEU A 45 6.63 -18.07 -3.28
N LEU A 46 6.49 -18.23 -4.59
CA LEU A 46 7.49 -18.98 -5.39
C LEU A 46 8.85 -18.26 -5.44
N ALA A 47 8.85 -16.93 -5.52
CA ALA A 47 10.08 -16.14 -5.45
C ALA A 47 10.83 -16.27 -4.11
N ARG A 48 10.18 -16.77 -3.06
CA ARG A 48 10.75 -16.96 -1.71
C ARG A 48 10.82 -18.41 -1.26
N ALA A 49 10.30 -19.34 -2.07
CA ALA A 49 10.32 -20.76 -1.79
C ALA A 49 11.78 -21.27 -1.71
N PRO A 50 12.10 -22.18 -0.76
CA PRO A 50 11.17 -22.82 0.17
C PRO A 50 10.66 -21.88 1.28
N ILE A 51 9.37 -21.98 1.64
CA ILE A 51 8.71 -21.10 2.62
C ILE A 51 7.58 -21.82 3.37
N SER A 52 7.48 -21.57 4.68
CA SER A 52 6.36 -22.01 5.51
C SER A 52 5.06 -21.28 5.13
N ILE A 53 4.06 -22.00 4.60
CA ILE A 53 2.75 -21.43 4.25
C ILE A 53 1.85 -21.35 5.48
N LYS A 54 1.88 -22.39 6.32
CA LYS A 54 0.96 -22.51 7.46
C LYS A 54 1.60 -23.28 8.61
N GLU A 55 1.45 -22.75 9.82
CA GLU A 55 1.80 -23.42 11.07
C GLU A 55 0.54 -23.69 11.88
N SER A 56 0.44 -24.89 12.46
CA SER A 56 -0.67 -25.33 13.29
C SER A 56 -0.24 -26.48 14.21
N ASP A 57 -0.91 -26.62 15.35
CA ASP A 57 -0.88 -27.82 16.21
C ASP A 57 -1.79 -28.95 15.70
N ASP A 58 -2.85 -28.60 14.97
CA ASP A 58 -3.71 -29.55 14.24
C ASP A 58 -3.02 -30.12 12.99
N LEU A 59 -2.37 -31.28 13.16
CA LEU A 59 -1.69 -32.01 12.09
C LEU A 59 -2.66 -32.51 11.01
N GLY A 60 -3.89 -32.90 11.38
CA GLY A 60 -4.89 -33.40 10.43
C GLY A 60 -5.32 -32.33 9.43
N LYS A 61 -5.42 -31.07 9.87
CA LYS A 61 -5.69 -29.95 8.99
C LYS A 61 -4.54 -29.64 8.03
N LEU A 62 -3.30 -29.74 8.50
CA LEU A 62 -2.13 -29.53 7.64
C LEU A 62 -1.96 -30.66 6.63
N GLN A 63 -2.25 -31.91 7.01
CA GLN A 63 -2.23 -33.04 6.09
C GLN A 63 -3.25 -32.85 4.96
N LYS A 64 -4.48 -32.42 5.27
CA LYS A 64 -5.49 -32.11 4.24
C LYS A 64 -5.03 -31.03 3.26
N LEU A 65 -4.29 -30.03 3.74
CA LEU A 65 -3.72 -28.99 2.89
C LEU A 65 -2.56 -29.52 2.04
N GLN A 66 -1.71 -30.38 2.63
CA GLN A 66 -0.63 -31.07 1.91
C GLN A 66 -1.19 -31.94 0.79
N ASP A 67 -2.20 -32.77 1.09
CA ASP A 67 -2.85 -33.66 0.13
C ASP A 67 -3.51 -32.87 -1.00
N GLY A 68 -4.16 -31.74 -0.67
CA GLY A 68 -4.74 -30.83 -1.66
C GLY A 68 -3.69 -30.20 -2.58
N ALA A 69 -2.55 -29.75 -2.03
CA ALA A 69 -1.45 -29.22 -2.83
C ALA A 69 -0.77 -30.31 -3.69
N ALA A 70 -0.61 -31.52 -3.15
CA ALA A 70 -0.04 -32.67 -3.85
C ALA A 70 -0.94 -33.13 -5.00
N ALA A 71 -2.27 -33.11 -4.83
CA ALA A 71 -3.23 -33.42 -5.89
C ALA A 71 -3.14 -32.45 -7.08
N ILE A 72 -2.69 -31.21 -6.84
CA ILE A 72 -2.44 -30.19 -7.86
C ILE A 72 -1.04 -30.35 -8.48
N GLY A 73 -0.14 -31.09 -7.83
CA GLY A 73 1.22 -31.34 -8.29
C GLY A 73 2.30 -30.47 -7.64
N ALA A 74 1.98 -29.71 -6.59
CA ALA A 74 2.95 -28.89 -5.86
C ALA A 74 3.65 -29.70 -4.75
N ALA A 75 4.98 -29.65 -4.71
CA ALA A 75 5.74 -30.32 -3.66
C ALA A 75 5.70 -29.52 -2.34
N THR A 76 5.30 -30.19 -1.27
CA THR A 76 5.18 -29.61 0.08
C THR A 76 5.66 -30.61 1.12
N ASP A 77 6.36 -30.12 2.14
CA ASP A 77 6.89 -30.92 3.24
C ASP A 77 6.24 -30.50 4.56
N LEU A 78 5.87 -31.48 5.38
CA LEU A 78 5.37 -31.24 6.73
C LEU A 78 6.52 -31.43 7.73
N GLN A 79 6.82 -30.41 8.52
CA GLN A 79 7.96 -30.44 9.43
C GLN A 79 7.57 -29.95 10.82
N ALA A 80 8.12 -30.58 11.87
CA ALA A 80 7.94 -30.12 13.23
C ALA A 80 8.66 -28.78 13.44
N VAL A 81 8.00 -27.84 14.10
CA VAL A 81 8.57 -26.54 14.45
C VAL A 81 9.22 -26.67 15.82
N SER A 82 10.55 -26.73 15.82
CA SER A 82 11.38 -26.69 17.04
C SER A 82 12.24 -25.44 17.02
N GLY A 83 12.01 -24.53 17.97
CA GLY A 83 12.71 -23.25 18.06
C GLY A 83 12.22 -22.20 17.06
N ASP A 84 13.09 -21.23 16.77
CA ASP A 84 12.81 -20.15 15.84
C ASP A 84 12.93 -20.61 14.38
N ASN A 85 12.07 -20.09 13.52
CA ASN A 85 12.19 -20.31 12.08
C ASN A 85 13.49 -19.66 11.54
N LEU A 86 13.98 -20.21 10.43
CA LEU A 86 15.23 -19.85 9.80
C LEU A 86 15.00 -19.30 8.39
N PHE A 87 15.85 -18.37 7.98
CA PHE A 87 16.11 -18.07 6.58
C PHE A 87 17.34 -18.81 6.13
N VAL A 88 17.34 -19.26 4.88
CA VAL A 88 18.40 -20.06 4.29
C VAL A 88 18.89 -19.40 3.01
N LEU A 89 20.20 -19.36 2.79
CA LEU A 89 20.80 -18.81 1.60
C LEU A 89 20.97 -19.91 0.54
N VAL A 90 20.05 -19.98 -0.42
CA VAL A 90 20.10 -20.92 -1.55
C VAL A 90 20.50 -20.14 -2.79
N ASP A 91 21.59 -20.53 -3.45
CA ASP A 91 22.16 -19.85 -4.63
C ASP A 91 22.39 -18.34 -4.45
N GLY A 92 22.78 -17.92 -3.24
CA GLY A 92 23.00 -16.51 -2.91
C GLY A 92 21.73 -15.68 -2.68
N VAL A 93 20.55 -16.31 -2.75
CA VAL A 93 19.25 -15.66 -2.51
C VAL A 93 18.68 -16.15 -1.18
N PRO A 94 18.27 -15.26 -0.26
CA PRO A 94 17.63 -15.66 0.99
C PRO A 94 16.21 -16.18 0.72
N ARG A 95 15.96 -17.42 1.14
CA ARG A 95 14.66 -18.12 1.07
C ARG A 95 14.14 -18.43 2.48
N GLY A 96 12.84 -18.58 2.63
CA GLY A 96 12.18 -18.82 3.92
C GLY A 96 11.12 -17.77 4.28
N PRO A 97 10.61 -17.80 5.53
CA PRO A 97 11.07 -18.58 6.67
C PRO A 97 10.73 -20.08 6.59
N VAL A 98 11.61 -20.95 7.09
CA VAL A 98 11.43 -22.41 7.19
C VAL A 98 11.82 -22.93 8.59
N PRO A 99 11.23 -24.04 9.06
CA PRO A 99 11.60 -24.64 10.35
C PRO A 99 13.04 -25.19 10.35
N HIS A 100 13.67 -25.24 11.52
CA HIS A 100 14.99 -25.85 11.68
C HIS A 100 15.05 -27.30 11.17
N ALA A 101 14.02 -28.10 11.47
CA ALA A 101 13.92 -29.50 11.03
C ALA A 101 13.94 -29.64 9.51
N PHE A 102 13.34 -28.70 8.77
CA PHE A 102 13.38 -28.69 7.31
C PHE A 102 14.79 -28.50 6.78
N VAL A 103 15.55 -27.54 7.32
CA VAL A 103 16.93 -27.28 6.91
C VAL A 103 17.81 -28.49 7.21
N GLU A 104 17.63 -29.08 8.38
CA GLU A 104 18.36 -30.27 8.79
C GLU A 104 18.10 -31.46 7.86
N ASP A 105 16.83 -31.73 7.51
CA ASP A 105 16.45 -32.78 6.58
C ASP A 105 17.08 -32.57 5.19
N ARG A 106 17.07 -31.33 4.68
CA ARG A 106 17.68 -30.99 3.38
C ARG A 106 19.20 -31.12 3.37
N VAL A 107 19.88 -30.81 4.48
CA VAL A 107 21.32 -31.01 4.60
C VAL A 107 21.67 -32.50 4.77
N ARG A 108 20.90 -33.25 5.57
CA ARG A 108 21.13 -34.69 5.80
C ARG A 108 20.84 -35.55 4.57
N SER A 109 19.81 -35.21 3.80
CA SER A 109 19.48 -35.87 2.53
C SER A 109 20.47 -35.55 1.40
N GLY A 110 21.40 -34.62 1.62
CA GLY A 110 22.38 -34.19 0.63
C GLY A 110 21.82 -33.25 -0.44
N ALA A 111 20.56 -32.80 -0.29
CA ALA A 111 19.97 -31.81 -1.19
C ALA A 111 20.67 -30.45 -1.07
N TRP A 112 21.13 -30.08 0.14
CA TRP A 112 21.85 -28.84 0.43
C TRP A 112 23.26 -29.09 0.98
N PRO A 113 24.23 -28.19 0.70
CA PRO A 113 25.58 -28.33 1.22
C PRO A 113 25.60 -28.15 2.74
N SER A 114 26.51 -28.87 3.42
CA SER A 114 26.71 -28.75 4.88
C SER A 114 27.23 -27.38 5.32
N SER A 115 27.69 -26.54 4.38
CA SER A 115 28.12 -25.16 4.61
C SER A 115 27.02 -24.13 4.37
N ILE A 116 25.75 -24.55 4.22
CA ILE A 116 24.66 -23.63 3.91
C ILE A 116 24.51 -22.56 4.99
N SER A 117 24.37 -21.30 4.59
CA SER A 117 24.25 -20.18 5.52
C SER A 117 22.79 -20.02 5.96
N ILE A 118 22.58 -19.90 7.27
CA ILE A 118 21.29 -19.68 7.90
C ILE A 118 21.29 -18.40 8.74
N ALA A 119 20.11 -17.79 8.89
CA ALA A 119 19.86 -16.71 9.82
C ALA A 119 18.53 -16.93 10.54
N VAL A 120 18.50 -16.76 11.86
CA VAL A 120 17.26 -16.83 12.64
C VAL A 120 16.33 -15.69 12.25
N VAL A 121 15.01 -15.94 12.18
CA VAL A 121 14.03 -14.87 11.90
C VAL A 121 14.19 -13.73 12.92
N GLY A 122 14.53 -12.55 12.42
CA GLY A 122 14.78 -11.35 13.24
C GLY A 122 16.26 -11.07 13.51
N SER A 123 17.18 -11.94 13.08
CA SER A 123 18.62 -11.73 13.12
C SER A 123 19.19 -11.37 11.74
N SER A 124 20.23 -10.53 11.72
CA SER A 124 21.06 -10.24 10.53
C SER A 124 22.33 -11.10 10.48
N ASP A 125 22.55 -11.95 11.48
CA ASP A 125 23.76 -12.75 11.61
C ASP A 125 23.63 -14.05 10.84
N TRP A 126 24.21 -14.09 9.65
CA TRP A 126 24.32 -15.30 8.85
C TRP A 126 25.46 -16.17 9.38
N LYS A 127 25.12 -17.40 9.75
CA LYS A 127 26.07 -18.39 10.26
C LYS A 127 25.95 -19.67 9.43
N PRO A 128 27.05 -20.43 9.24
CA PRO A 128 26.95 -21.75 8.64
C PRO A 128 26.05 -22.63 9.50
N PHE A 129 25.17 -23.40 8.87
CA PHE A 129 24.35 -24.38 9.55
C PHE A 129 25.23 -25.52 10.07
N ILE A 130 25.17 -25.77 11.37
CA ILE A 130 25.89 -26.87 11.99
C ILE A 130 24.83 -27.90 12.38
N VAL A 131 24.81 -29.03 11.67
CA VAL A 131 23.98 -30.17 12.06
C VAL A 131 24.45 -30.63 13.44
N PRO A 132 23.56 -30.69 14.46
CA PRO A 132 23.93 -31.23 15.76
C PRO A 132 24.45 -32.67 15.59
N SER A 133 25.68 -32.93 16.04
CA SER A 133 26.20 -34.29 16.13
C SER A 133 25.48 -35.00 17.27
N SER A 134 24.29 -35.54 17.02
CA SER A 134 23.67 -36.44 17.99
C SER A 134 24.45 -37.76 17.98
N PRO A 135 24.88 -38.29 19.14
CA PRO A 135 25.38 -39.65 19.21
C PRO A 135 24.26 -40.58 18.72
N ALA A 136 24.62 -41.51 17.85
CA ALA A 136 23.75 -42.59 17.45
C ALA A 136 23.39 -43.40 18.70
N THR A 137 22.18 -43.22 19.21
CA THR A 137 21.54 -44.23 20.04
C THR A 137 20.85 -45.17 19.06
N ASP A 138 21.48 -46.33 18.85
CA ASP A 138 20.91 -47.50 18.18
C ASP A 138 19.57 -47.87 18.84
N MET A 139 18.46 -47.29 18.40
CA MET A 139 17.13 -47.82 18.76
C MET A 139 15.94 -47.39 17.90
N ASP A 140 16.13 -46.98 16.64
CA ASP A 140 14.98 -46.74 15.74
C ASP A 140 15.18 -47.10 14.25
N GLN A 141 16.20 -47.93 13.95
CA GLN A 141 16.41 -48.47 12.60
C GLN A 141 15.42 -49.57 12.19
N GLN A 142 14.39 -49.87 13.00
CA GLN A 142 13.36 -50.86 12.64
C GLN A 142 12.06 -50.26 12.09
N ALA A 143 11.87 -48.94 12.13
CA ALA A 143 10.63 -48.31 11.63
C ALA A 143 10.72 -47.75 10.19
N THR A 144 11.93 -47.50 9.65
CA THR A 144 12.12 -46.90 8.31
C THR A 144 12.47 -47.89 7.19
N VAL A 145 12.67 -49.17 7.51
CA VAL A 145 12.99 -50.23 6.51
C VAL A 145 11.72 -50.88 5.93
N ALA A 146 10.54 -50.59 6.48
CA ALA A 146 9.28 -51.22 6.04
C ALA A 146 8.52 -50.48 4.92
N PHE A 147 8.94 -49.27 4.51
CA PHE A 147 8.20 -48.48 3.51
C PHE A 147 8.95 -48.19 2.21
N SER A 148 10.26 -48.45 2.14
CA SER A 148 11.06 -48.28 0.92
C SER A 148 11.09 -49.52 0.02
N THR A 149 10.67 -50.68 0.51
CA THR A 149 10.70 -51.97 -0.21
C THR A 149 9.48 -52.24 -1.07
N ILE A 150 8.38 -51.46 -0.98
CA ILE A 150 7.18 -51.70 -1.80
C ILE A 150 7.20 -50.92 -3.14
N ARG A 151 8.07 -49.92 -3.29
CA ARG A 151 8.13 -49.10 -4.53
C ARG A 151 9.21 -49.54 -5.54
N ALA A 152 10.16 -50.38 -5.14
CA ALA A 152 11.30 -50.74 -6.00
C ALA A 152 11.07 -51.95 -6.92
N GLU A 153 9.91 -52.63 -6.85
CA GLU A 153 9.67 -53.87 -7.58
C GLU A 153 8.76 -53.73 -8.82
N ALA A 154 8.48 -52.51 -9.25
CA ALA A 154 7.85 -52.25 -10.54
C ALA A 154 8.74 -51.33 -11.38
N MET A 155 9.26 -51.89 -12.48
CA MET A 155 9.88 -51.21 -13.62
C MET A 155 11.42 -51.11 -13.63
N ALA A 156 12.02 -52.25 -13.97
CA ALA A 156 13.09 -52.35 -14.98
C ALA A 156 12.72 -53.50 -15.94
N PRO A 157 13.29 -53.64 -17.16
CA PRO A 157 14.41 -52.90 -17.76
C PRO A 157 14.20 -52.52 -19.26
N SER A 158 15.13 -51.74 -19.85
CA SER A 158 15.94 -52.19 -21.01
C SER A 158 16.89 -51.09 -21.50
N ALA A 159 18.12 -51.50 -21.76
CA ALA A 159 19.25 -50.72 -22.23
C ALA A 159 19.16 -50.32 -23.72
N ALA A 160 19.77 -49.19 -24.10
CA ALA A 160 20.68 -49.09 -25.25
C ALA A 160 21.27 -47.66 -25.45
N SER A 161 22.59 -47.66 -25.66
CA SER A 161 23.43 -46.76 -26.49
C SER A 161 23.57 -45.26 -26.17
N ALA A 162 24.80 -44.90 -25.78
CA ALA A 162 25.40 -43.56 -25.91
C ALA A 162 25.69 -43.21 -27.39
N PRO A 163 25.88 -41.91 -27.72
CA PRO A 163 27.22 -41.48 -28.16
C PRO A 163 27.68 -40.07 -27.71
N ARG A 164 28.99 -39.87 -27.96
CA ARG A 164 29.98 -38.80 -27.67
C ARG A 164 29.60 -37.30 -27.85
N PRO A 165 30.42 -36.38 -27.29
CA PRO A 165 30.23 -34.93 -27.35
C PRO A 165 30.84 -34.29 -28.62
N ALA A 166 30.22 -33.21 -29.10
CA ALA A 166 30.74 -32.37 -30.18
C ALA A 166 30.95 -30.92 -29.71
N ALA A 167 32.08 -30.35 -30.17
CA ALA A 167 32.64 -29.03 -29.88
C ALA A 167 31.91 -27.88 -30.63
N PRO A 168 32.22 -26.59 -30.35
CA PRO A 168 31.38 -25.45 -30.72
C PRO A 168 31.71 -24.87 -32.11
N ALA A 169 30.66 -24.44 -32.82
CA ALA A 169 30.71 -23.58 -34.01
C ALA A 169 29.78 -22.38 -33.74
N ALA A 170 29.91 -21.18 -34.29
CA ALA A 170 30.92 -20.50 -35.09
C ALA A 170 30.66 -19.00 -34.88
N VAL A 171 31.71 -18.20 -34.99
CA VAL A 171 31.67 -16.74 -34.94
C VAL A 171 31.13 -16.24 -36.27
N ASP A 172 29.96 -15.61 -36.27
CA ASP A 172 29.47 -14.83 -37.41
C ASP A 172 29.84 -13.35 -37.22
N MET A 173 30.84 -12.95 -37.99
CA MET A 173 31.28 -11.57 -38.19
C MET A 173 30.40 -10.94 -39.27
N ARG A 174 29.53 -9.99 -38.89
CA ARG A 174 28.88 -9.09 -39.87
C ARG A 174 29.24 -7.63 -39.61
N MET A 175 29.76 -7.07 -40.70
CA MET A 175 30.32 -5.74 -40.94
C MET A 175 29.47 -4.57 -40.41
N ALA A 176 30.19 -3.59 -39.90
CA ALA A 176 29.72 -2.26 -39.54
C ALA A 176 29.28 -1.46 -40.76
N ALA A 177 28.18 -0.72 -40.62
CA ALA A 177 27.86 0.44 -41.43
C ALA A 177 27.73 1.64 -40.49
N ALA A 178 28.66 2.58 -40.61
CA ALA A 178 28.69 3.82 -39.85
C ALA A 178 27.72 4.85 -40.46
N ALA A 179 26.92 5.49 -39.61
CA ALA A 179 26.16 6.71 -39.88
C ALA A 179 26.40 7.72 -38.74
N PRO A 180 26.31 9.03 -39.00
CA PRO A 180 27.15 10.04 -38.36
C PRO A 180 26.68 10.46 -36.95
N ALA A 181 27.65 10.95 -36.19
CA ALA A 181 27.54 11.38 -34.80
C ALA A 181 26.43 12.43 -34.57
N ALA A 182 25.30 11.97 -34.03
CA ALA A 182 24.49 12.80 -33.15
C ALA A 182 25.14 12.72 -31.75
N VAL A 183 25.43 13.87 -31.16
CA VAL A 183 25.87 13.97 -29.76
C VAL A 183 24.69 13.57 -28.88
N ALA A 184 24.48 12.27 -28.75
CA ALA A 184 23.65 11.71 -27.70
C ALA A 184 24.42 11.94 -26.39
N PHE A 185 23.80 12.68 -25.47
CA PHE A 185 24.12 12.50 -24.06
C PHE A 185 24.04 11.00 -23.80
N THR A 186 25.18 10.34 -23.65
CA THR A 186 25.22 8.96 -23.21
C THR A 186 24.51 8.92 -21.86
N PRO A 187 23.37 8.24 -21.70
CA PRO A 187 22.95 7.87 -20.36
C PRO A 187 24.08 7.00 -19.84
N SER A 188 24.84 7.53 -18.88
CA SER A 188 25.88 6.80 -18.17
C SER A 188 25.33 5.42 -17.82
N ALA A 189 26.09 4.38 -18.18
CA ALA A 189 25.84 3.00 -17.86
C ALA A 189 25.44 2.84 -16.37
N ALA A 190 24.13 2.81 -16.09
CA ALA A 190 23.59 2.68 -14.74
C ALA A 190 22.29 1.87 -14.72
N ALA A 191 22.00 1.09 -15.76
CA ALA A 191 20.87 0.16 -15.76
C ALA A 191 21.09 -1.08 -14.86
N GLY A 192 22.28 -1.25 -14.27
CA GLY A 192 22.64 -2.42 -13.44
C GLY A 192 22.55 -2.24 -11.93
N ASN A 193 22.38 -1.01 -11.41
CA ASN A 193 22.53 -0.72 -9.97
C ASN A 193 21.32 0.00 -9.36
N LEU A 194 20.10 -0.20 -9.87
CA LEU A 194 18.92 0.39 -9.24
C LEU A 194 18.53 -0.42 -7.99
N LEU A 195 18.21 0.28 -6.90
CA LEU A 195 17.65 -0.35 -5.73
C LEU A 195 16.31 -1.02 -6.09
N PRO A 196 16.06 -2.25 -5.64
CA PRO A 196 14.81 -2.94 -5.90
C PRO A 196 13.66 -2.23 -5.19
N GLU A 197 12.49 -2.32 -5.79
CA GLU A 197 11.28 -1.74 -5.22
C GLU A 197 10.84 -2.54 -4.00
N GLY A 198 10.16 -1.88 -3.06
CA GLY A 198 9.61 -2.56 -1.89
C GLY A 198 9.81 -1.85 -0.56
N GLY A 199 8.96 -2.22 0.38
CA GLY A 199 8.86 -1.59 1.69
C GLY A 199 9.97 -1.92 2.68
N ILE A 200 10.87 -2.84 2.33
CA ILE A 200 12.02 -3.23 3.15
C ILE A 200 13.21 -2.29 2.91
N VAL A 201 13.37 -1.80 1.68
CA VAL A 201 14.41 -0.83 1.31
C VAL A 201 13.93 0.60 1.56
N HIS A 202 12.69 0.90 1.15
CA HIS A 202 12.15 2.25 1.18
C HIS A 202 11.33 2.56 2.44
N ALA A 203 11.60 3.72 3.02
CA ALA A 203 10.87 4.21 4.19
C ALA A 203 9.48 4.73 3.78
N GLY A 204 8.44 4.31 4.51
CA GLY A 204 7.06 4.76 4.29
C GLY A 204 6.75 6.12 4.89
N PHE A 205 5.57 6.65 4.53
CA PHE A 205 5.08 7.97 4.91
C PHE A 205 5.23 8.29 6.41
N TRP A 206 4.66 7.48 7.31
CA TRP A 206 4.62 7.79 8.75
C TRP A 206 5.98 7.98 9.42
N ARG A 207 7.01 7.23 8.97
CA ARG A 207 8.37 7.36 9.50
C ARG A 207 9.06 8.62 8.98
N ARG A 208 8.73 9.05 7.76
CA ARG A 208 9.17 10.32 7.17
C ARG A 208 8.46 11.51 7.82
N PHE A 209 7.17 11.38 8.12
CA PHE A 209 6.40 12.39 8.84
C PHE A 209 7.00 12.62 10.23
N ALA A 210 7.28 11.57 11.00
CA ALA A 210 7.94 11.68 12.30
C ALA A 210 9.32 12.38 12.21
N ALA A 211 10.12 12.02 11.20
CA ALA A 211 11.41 12.67 10.96
C ALA A 211 11.25 14.16 10.65
N TYR A 212 10.26 14.51 9.83
CA TYR A 212 9.94 15.89 9.48
C TYR A 212 9.40 16.69 10.68
N SER A 213 8.57 16.10 11.53
CA SER A 213 8.10 16.73 12.78
C SER A 213 9.29 17.10 13.68
N LEU A 214 10.27 16.20 13.78
CA LEU A 214 11.47 16.43 14.58
C LEU A 214 12.38 17.51 13.98
N ASP A 215 12.61 17.49 12.67
CA ASP A 215 13.33 18.55 11.96
C ASP A 215 12.62 19.91 12.07
N SER A 216 11.28 19.90 12.02
CA SER A 216 10.47 21.10 12.18
C SER A 216 10.64 21.69 13.59
N LEU A 217 10.66 20.87 14.64
CA LEU A 217 10.90 21.33 16.00
C LEU A 217 12.28 21.99 16.16
N ILE A 218 13.32 21.40 15.55
CA ILE A 218 14.68 21.94 15.56
C ILE A 218 14.73 23.32 14.89
N LEU A 219 14.08 23.48 13.74
CA LEU A 219 14.06 24.75 13.02
C LEU A 219 13.13 25.79 13.67
N THR A 220 12.06 25.33 14.33
CA THR A 220 11.07 26.21 14.95
C THR A 220 11.64 26.97 16.15
N ILE A 221 12.55 26.38 16.94
CA ILE A 221 13.08 27.05 18.14
C ILE A 221 13.81 28.38 17.79
N PRO A 222 14.80 28.41 16.87
CA PRO A 222 15.40 29.67 16.43
C PRO A 222 14.40 30.65 15.85
N PHE A 223 13.43 30.16 15.05
CA PHE A 223 12.41 31.03 14.47
C PHE A 223 11.48 31.61 15.54
N LEU A 224 11.08 30.86 16.55
CA LEU A 224 10.29 31.36 17.66
C LEU A 224 11.01 32.46 18.43
N ILE A 225 12.32 32.35 18.63
CA ILE A 225 13.11 33.40 19.29
C ILE A 225 13.12 34.67 18.44
N VAL A 226 13.41 34.55 17.14
CA VAL A 226 13.49 35.71 16.22
C VAL A 226 12.11 36.35 16.06
N PHE A 227 11.10 35.59 15.62
CA PHE A 227 9.75 36.12 15.41
C PHE A 227 9.06 36.53 16.72
N GLY A 228 9.36 35.87 17.84
CA GLY A 228 8.88 36.26 19.16
C GLY A 228 9.46 37.59 19.61
N LEU A 229 10.75 37.84 19.37
CA LEU A 229 11.37 39.14 19.64
C LEU A 229 10.79 40.24 18.74
N LEU A 230 10.66 40.00 17.44
CA LEU A 230 10.01 40.95 16.53
C LEU A 230 8.56 41.24 16.94
N GLY A 231 7.81 40.20 17.34
CA GLY A 231 6.44 40.33 17.83
C GLY A 231 6.36 41.14 19.11
N TYR A 232 7.25 40.90 20.06
CA TYR A 232 7.35 41.68 21.30
C TYR A 232 7.67 43.16 21.03
N LEU A 233 8.63 43.44 20.15
CA LEU A 233 9.00 44.80 19.77
C LEU A 233 7.84 45.52 19.05
N SER A 234 7.13 44.81 18.18
CA SER A 234 5.95 45.34 17.47
C SER A 234 4.80 45.63 18.43
N PHE A 235 4.52 44.73 19.37
CA PHE A 235 3.53 44.94 20.42
C PHE A 235 3.87 46.15 21.28
N ARG A 236 5.14 46.29 21.65
CA ARG A 236 5.64 47.44 22.41
C ARG A 236 5.48 48.77 21.66
N ALA A 237 5.81 48.80 20.38
CA ALA A 237 5.65 49.99 19.54
C ALA A 237 4.17 50.40 19.40
N ALA A 238 3.28 49.41 19.23
CA ALA A 238 1.84 49.65 19.18
C ALA A 238 1.30 50.25 20.50
N MET A 239 1.79 49.76 21.65
CA MET A 239 1.40 50.27 22.97
C MET A 239 1.93 51.68 23.27
N SER A 240 3.06 52.09 22.67
CA SER A 240 3.59 53.45 22.81
C SER A 240 2.95 54.48 21.88
N GLY A 241 1.98 54.06 21.03
CA GLY A 241 1.34 54.94 20.05
C GLY A 241 2.26 55.34 18.89
N GLU A 242 3.44 54.70 18.78
CA GLU A 242 4.32 54.86 17.65
C GLU A 242 3.78 53.99 16.51
N SER A 243 3.57 54.57 15.33
CA SER A 243 3.20 53.78 14.15
C SER A 243 4.30 52.73 13.90
N PRO A 244 3.99 51.44 13.71
CA PRO A 244 4.98 50.45 13.31
C PRO A 244 5.68 50.92 12.03
N GLY A 245 6.88 51.48 12.17
CA GLY A 245 7.57 52.12 11.05
C GLY A 245 8.01 51.10 9.99
N GLY A 246 8.36 51.57 8.79
CA GLY A 246 8.85 50.73 7.69
C GLY A 246 10.03 49.81 8.05
N MET A 247 10.79 50.15 9.08
CA MET A 247 11.88 49.32 9.62
C MET A 247 11.39 48.00 10.21
N ILE A 248 10.24 47.97 10.90
CA ILE A 248 9.68 46.73 11.45
C ILE A 248 9.27 45.78 10.32
N PHE A 249 8.62 46.31 9.28
CA PHE A 249 8.27 45.54 8.09
C PHE A 249 9.51 44.98 7.38
N LEU A 250 10.58 45.77 7.25
CA LEU A 250 11.85 45.30 6.69
C LEU A 250 12.45 44.17 7.52
N PHE A 251 12.42 44.26 8.86
CA PHE A 251 12.93 43.19 9.71
C PHE A 251 12.10 41.91 9.60
N TYR A 252 10.76 42.00 9.53
CA TYR A 252 9.92 40.84 9.25
C TYR A 252 10.24 40.22 7.90
N PHE A 253 10.37 41.03 6.85
CA PHE A 253 10.74 40.57 5.53
C PHE A 253 12.08 39.82 5.54
N LEU A 254 13.12 40.41 6.15
CA LEU A 254 14.43 39.78 6.29
C LEU A 254 14.38 38.50 7.13
N ALA A 255 13.57 38.47 8.19
CA ALA A 255 13.38 37.28 9.01
C ALA A 255 12.71 36.14 8.21
N TYR A 256 11.70 36.44 7.39
CA TYR A 256 11.06 35.46 6.51
C TYR A 256 12.01 34.94 5.42
N VAL A 257 12.74 35.84 4.74
CA VAL A 257 13.75 35.45 3.75
C VAL A 257 14.83 34.59 4.41
N GLY A 258 15.32 35.01 5.59
CA GLY A 258 16.27 34.26 6.40
C GLY A 258 15.74 32.88 6.82
N ALA A 259 14.45 32.76 7.12
CA ALA A 259 13.83 31.49 7.47
C ALA A 259 13.76 30.52 6.28
N ILE A 260 13.40 31.03 5.10
CA ILE A 260 13.37 30.23 3.85
C ILE A 260 14.79 29.78 3.48
N VAL A 261 15.75 30.70 3.45
CA VAL A 261 17.14 30.41 3.09
C VAL A 261 17.79 29.49 4.13
N GLY A 262 17.57 29.75 5.42
CA GLY A 262 18.08 28.92 6.51
C GLY A 262 17.53 27.48 6.45
N SER A 263 16.23 27.34 6.21
CA SER A 263 15.60 26.02 6.03
C SER A 263 16.13 25.30 4.79
N TRP A 264 16.25 26.00 3.67
CA TRP A 264 16.83 25.45 2.44
C TRP A 264 18.25 24.93 2.69
N LEU A 265 19.12 25.76 3.25
CA LEU A 265 20.51 25.38 3.53
C LEU A 265 20.59 24.24 4.53
N TYR A 266 19.74 24.21 5.57
CA TYR A 266 19.66 23.10 6.50
C TYR A 266 19.38 21.79 5.76
N PHE A 267 18.26 21.70 5.03
CA PHE A 267 17.90 20.46 4.34
C PHE A 267 18.92 20.10 3.25
N ALA A 268 19.32 21.06 2.41
CA ALA A 268 20.23 20.80 1.31
C ALA A 268 21.62 20.35 1.80
N LYS A 269 22.18 20.99 2.84
CA LYS A 269 23.49 20.64 3.39
C LYS A 269 23.48 19.28 4.10
N PHE A 270 22.45 18.98 4.90
CA PHE A 270 22.39 17.72 5.62
C PHE A 270 22.03 16.53 4.72
N GLU A 271 21.09 16.69 3.79
CA GLU A 271 20.69 15.62 2.86
C GLU A 271 21.76 15.34 1.80
N SER A 272 22.51 16.35 1.37
CA SER A 272 23.67 16.15 0.49
C SER A 272 24.96 15.87 1.24
N GLY A 273 24.96 15.81 2.58
CA GLY A 273 26.15 15.59 3.41
C GLY A 273 26.58 14.12 3.48
N VAL A 274 27.68 13.84 4.20
CA VAL A 274 28.21 12.46 4.40
C VAL A 274 27.16 11.53 5.02
N ASN A 275 26.35 12.08 5.94
CA ASN A 275 25.29 11.33 6.61
C ASN A 275 24.03 11.13 5.75
N GLN A 276 23.91 11.84 4.61
CA GLN A 276 22.76 11.78 3.70
C GLN A 276 21.39 12.02 4.38
N ALA A 277 21.38 12.66 5.53
CA ALA A 277 20.23 12.71 6.42
C ALA A 277 20.30 13.92 7.34
N THR A 278 19.15 14.57 7.51
CA THR A 278 18.92 15.58 8.56
C THR A 278 18.93 14.93 9.94
N PRO A 279 19.23 15.68 11.01
CA PRO A 279 19.08 15.22 12.39
C PRO A 279 17.80 14.41 12.66
N GLY A 280 16.63 14.89 12.24
CA GLY A 280 15.37 14.18 12.41
C GLY A 280 15.33 12.85 11.68
N LYS A 281 15.79 12.83 10.42
CA LYS A 281 15.92 11.60 9.62
C LYS A 281 16.92 10.61 10.23
N ARG A 282 18.04 11.09 10.77
CA ARG A 282 19.07 10.25 11.41
C ARG A 282 18.51 9.53 12.64
N ILE A 283 17.76 10.24 13.48
CA ILE A 283 17.11 9.67 14.66
C ILE A 283 16.09 8.61 14.24
N MET A 284 15.32 8.90 13.19
CA MET A 284 14.40 7.92 12.60
C MET A 284 15.11 6.84 11.76
N GLY A 285 16.44 6.77 11.70
CA GLY A 285 17.18 5.74 10.95
C GLY A 285 16.96 5.79 9.43
N LEU A 286 16.76 6.99 8.88
CA LEU A 286 16.48 7.25 7.47
C LEU A 286 17.65 8.00 6.80
N LYS A 287 17.79 7.82 5.49
CA LYS A 287 18.69 8.62 4.65
C LYS A 287 18.13 8.83 3.25
N VAL A 288 18.59 9.87 2.58
CA VAL A 288 18.18 10.27 1.23
C VAL A 288 19.25 9.88 0.23
N THR A 289 18.85 9.14 -0.79
CA THR A 289 19.76 8.60 -1.81
C THR A 289 19.22 8.84 -3.22
N ASN A 290 20.04 8.62 -4.23
CA ASN A 290 19.56 8.43 -5.60
C ASN A 290 18.92 7.04 -5.76
N ALA A 291 18.45 6.74 -6.98
CA ALA A 291 17.83 5.44 -7.28
C ALA A 291 18.77 4.23 -7.10
N SER A 292 20.09 4.46 -7.02
CA SER A 292 21.13 3.45 -6.80
C SER A 292 21.63 3.37 -5.35
N GLY A 293 21.02 4.12 -4.43
CA GLY A 293 21.42 4.14 -3.01
C GLY A 293 22.63 5.04 -2.71
N GLU A 294 23.13 5.78 -3.70
CA GLU A 294 24.29 6.65 -3.55
C GLU A 294 23.91 8.05 -3.05
N ARG A 295 24.94 8.82 -2.67
CA ARG A 295 24.81 10.18 -2.15
C ARG A 295 24.30 11.14 -3.21
N ILE A 296 23.31 11.94 -2.84
CA ILE A 296 22.81 13.01 -3.69
C ILE A 296 23.73 14.23 -3.66
N THR A 297 23.81 14.94 -4.78
CA THR A 297 24.53 16.21 -4.86
C THR A 297 23.74 17.35 -4.21
N PHE A 298 24.43 18.43 -3.85
CA PHE A 298 23.79 19.62 -3.27
C PHE A 298 22.71 20.23 -4.21
N GLY A 299 22.95 20.23 -5.52
CA GLY A 299 21.97 20.68 -6.52
C GLY A 299 20.69 19.84 -6.52
N ARG A 300 20.82 18.51 -6.42
CA ARG A 300 19.67 17.61 -6.31
C ARG A 300 18.92 17.77 -4.99
N ALA A 301 19.65 17.96 -3.89
CA ALA A 301 19.04 18.25 -2.59
C ALA A 301 18.30 19.61 -2.59
N THR A 302 18.82 20.60 -3.32
CA THR A 302 18.18 21.90 -3.54
C THR A 302 16.89 21.78 -4.36
N GLY A 303 16.94 21.09 -5.50
CA GLY A 303 15.75 20.81 -6.31
C GLY A 303 14.68 20.05 -5.52
N ARG A 304 15.11 19.09 -4.69
CA ARG A 304 14.22 18.39 -3.75
C ARG A 304 13.58 19.33 -2.73
N PHE A 305 14.31 20.29 -2.18
CA PHE A 305 13.77 21.28 -1.22
C PHE A 305 12.71 22.18 -1.86
N PHE A 306 13.00 22.78 -3.01
CA PHE A 306 12.02 23.61 -3.72
C PHE A 306 10.83 22.78 -4.24
N GLY A 307 11.07 21.53 -4.62
CA GLY A 307 10.01 20.57 -4.94
C GLY A 307 9.04 20.36 -3.76
N LYS A 308 9.51 20.37 -2.50
CA LYS A 308 8.62 20.29 -1.33
C LYS A 308 7.68 21.49 -1.22
N ILE A 309 8.14 22.68 -1.62
CA ILE A 309 7.30 23.89 -1.64
C ILE A 309 6.16 23.71 -2.65
N VAL A 310 6.50 23.28 -3.88
CA VAL A 310 5.49 22.96 -4.92
C VAL A 310 4.53 21.88 -4.44
N THR A 311 5.06 20.84 -3.80
CA THR A 311 4.26 19.73 -3.24
C THR A 311 3.36 20.20 -2.08
N GLY A 312 3.76 21.23 -1.34
CA GLY A 312 2.99 21.82 -0.24
C GLY A 312 1.89 22.77 -0.71
N ILE A 313 1.97 23.30 -1.93
CA ILE A 313 0.89 24.09 -2.55
C ILE A 313 -0.29 23.18 -2.96
N ILE A 314 -0.02 21.90 -3.22
CA ILE A 314 -1.06 20.91 -3.54
C ILE A 314 -1.94 20.69 -2.30
N PRO A 315 -3.27 20.90 -2.40
CA PRO A 315 -4.18 20.79 -1.27
C PRO A 315 -4.16 19.38 -0.65
N PHE A 316 -4.49 19.31 0.63
CA PHE A 316 -4.53 18.08 1.43
C PHE A 316 -3.21 17.32 1.57
N GLY A 317 -2.07 17.89 1.14
CA GLY A 317 -0.76 17.24 1.29
C GLY A 317 -0.60 15.97 0.44
N ILE A 318 -1.42 15.82 -0.62
CA ILE A 318 -1.45 14.64 -1.50
C ILE A 318 -0.05 14.30 -2.02
N GLY A 319 0.71 15.30 -2.44
CA GLY A 319 2.04 15.06 -2.98
C GLY A 319 3.06 14.55 -1.95
N TRP A 320 2.80 14.69 -0.66
CA TRP A 320 3.55 14.04 0.42
C TRP A 320 3.02 12.63 0.71
N MET A 321 1.70 12.45 0.67
CA MET A 321 1.03 11.16 0.90
C MET A 321 1.32 10.12 -0.18
N MET A 322 1.71 10.52 -1.40
CA MET A 322 2.15 9.60 -2.46
C MET A 322 3.28 8.65 -2.05
N ALA A 323 4.10 9.04 -1.05
CA ALA A 323 5.10 8.14 -0.47
C ALA A 323 4.50 6.92 0.23
N GLY A 324 3.20 6.90 0.49
CA GLY A 324 2.46 5.76 1.02
C GLY A 324 2.04 4.73 -0.03
N PHE A 325 1.82 5.18 -1.28
CA PHE A 325 1.15 4.38 -2.33
C PHE A 325 2.08 3.95 -3.47
N THR A 326 3.23 4.59 -3.65
CA THR A 326 4.17 4.29 -4.74
C THR A 326 5.07 3.08 -4.41
N GLY A 327 5.46 2.28 -5.43
CA GLY A 327 6.28 1.07 -5.26
C GLY A 327 7.64 1.31 -4.58
N ARG A 328 8.28 2.46 -4.86
CA ARG A 328 9.50 2.95 -4.19
C ARG A 328 9.24 3.91 -3.03
N LYS A 329 7.97 4.11 -2.65
CA LYS A 329 7.52 5.02 -1.59
C LYS A 329 8.05 6.44 -1.77
N GLN A 330 8.10 6.94 -3.00
CA GLN A 330 8.56 8.29 -3.33
C GLN A 330 7.41 9.29 -3.21
N ALA A 331 7.70 10.46 -2.63
CA ALA A 331 6.81 11.62 -2.69
C ALA A 331 7.01 12.38 -4.02
N LEU A 332 6.13 13.34 -4.34
CA LEU A 332 6.23 14.11 -5.59
C LEU A 332 7.60 14.81 -5.72
N HIS A 333 8.03 15.50 -4.67
CA HIS A 333 9.33 16.16 -4.61
C HIS A 333 10.50 15.19 -4.73
N ASP A 334 10.33 13.93 -4.30
CA ASP A 334 11.35 12.91 -4.47
C ASP A 334 11.45 12.48 -5.94
N MET A 335 10.31 12.30 -6.61
CA MET A 335 10.25 11.98 -8.05
C MET A 335 10.86 13.09 -8.90
N MET A 336 10.50 14.36 -8.63
CA MET A 336 11.05 15.53 -9.32
C MET A 336 12.58 15.63 -9.20
N ALA A 337 13.13 15.27 -8.04
CA ALA A 337 14.58 15.28 -7.80
C ALA A 337 15.26 13.93 -8.12
N SER A 338 14.50 12.95 -8.62
CA SER A 338 14.88 11.55 -8.83
C SER A 338 15.61 10.94 -7.61
N THR A 339 15.13 11.27 -6.41
CA THR A 339 15.66 10.81 -5.12
C THR A 339 14.72 9.79 -4.48
N CYS A 340 15.21 9.02 -3.52
CA CYS A 340 14.39 8.16 -2.68
C CYS A 340 14.88 8.23 -1.23
N VAL A 341 14.00 7.88 -0.28
CA VAL A 341 14.37 7.78 1.14
C VAL A 341 14.37 6.32 1.54
N VAL A 342 15.53 5.86 1.99
CA VAL A 342 15.81 4.47 2.36
C VAL A 342 16.15 4.38 3.84
N PHE A 343 16.12 3.17 4.37
CA PHE A 343 16.65 2.93 5.71
C PHE A 343 18.17 3.11 5.72
N ARG A 344 18.70 3.53 6.87
CA ARG A 344 20.12 3.85 7.02
C ARG A 344 21.04 2.67 6.67
N GLU A 345 20.59 1.45 6.93
CA GLU A 345 21.29 0.18 6.68
C GLU A 345 21.53 -0.11 5.18
N VAL A 346 20.75 0.51 4.28
CA VAL A 346 20.82 0.27 2.83
C VAL A 346 22.06 0.96 2.26
N ASN A 347 23.15 0.24 2.01
CA ASN A 347 24.37 0.80 1.41
C ASN A 347 24.62 0.28 -0.01
N PRO A 348 25.15 1.11 -0.94
CA PRO A 348 25.54 0.64 -2.27
C PRO A 348 26.52 -0.52 -2.20
N GLY A 349 26.27 -1.59 -2.96
CA GLY A 349 27.14 -2.76 -3.05
C GLY A 349 27.17 -3.65 -1.80
N GLN A 350 26.31 -3.40 -0.81
CA GLN A 350 26.13 -4.26 0.36
C GLN A 350 24.82 -5.07 0.25
N PRO A 351 24.71 -6.21 0.93
CA PRO A 351 23.47 -6.98 0.98
C PRO A 351 22.32 -6.09 1.48
N LEU A 352 21.17 -6.19 0.82
CA LEU A 352 19.99 -5.42 1.21
C LEU A 352 19.39 -5.99 2.51
N PRO A 353 18.82 -5.13 3.37
CA PRO A 353 18.11 -5.60 4.55
C PRO A 353 16.96 -6.52 4.15
N THR A 354 16.75 -7.57 4.92
CA THR A 354 15.69 -8.58 4.70
C THR A 354 14.43 -8.28 5.52
N VAL A 355 14.56 -7.46 6.57
CA VAL A 355 13.47 -7.11 7.48
C VAL A 355 13.27 -5.59 7.50
N ARG A 356 12.02 -5.16 7.42
CA ARG A 356 11.67 -3.76 7.59
C ARG A 356 11.83 -3.37 9.07
N PRO A 357 12.64 -2.35 9.41
CA PRO A 357 12.78 -1.96 10.81
C PRO A 357 11.47 -1.35 11.32
N LYS A 358 11.00 -1.85 12.47
CA LYS A 358 9.75 -1.42 13.12
C LYS A 358 9.81 0.07 13.47
N MET A 359 8.63 0.71 13.52
CA MET A 359 8.53 2.10 13.95
C MET A 359 8.84 2.18 15.45
N PRO A 360 9.80 3.00 15.89
CA PRO A 360 10.07 3.18 17.31
C PRO A 360 8.87 3.88 17.98
N TRP A 361 8.67 3.62 19.29
CA TRP A 361 7.54 4.17 20.05
C TRP A 361 7.49 5.71 19.99
N TYR A 362 8.64 6.38 20.08
CA TYR A 362 8.74 7.84 20.01
C TYR A 362 8.33 8.37 18.63
N GLY A 363 8.44 7.55 17.58
CA GLY A 363 7.96 7.91 16.25
C GLY A 363 6.45 8.09 16.22
N TRP A 364 5.70 7.28 16.97
CA TRP A 364 4.26 7.43 17.10
C TRP A 364 3.89 8.68 17.90
N VAL A 365 4.65 8.99 18.96
CA VAL A 365 4.47 10.23 19.73
C VAL A 365 4.73 11.46 18.86
N LEU A 366 5.82 11.46 18.09
CA LEU A 366 6.17 12.55 17.17
C LEU A 366 5.15 12.77 16.05
N ASN A 367 4.38 11.75 15.69
CA ASN A 367 3.27 11.87 14.76
C ASN A 367 1.99 12.33 15.46
N GLY A 368 1.69 11.75 16.63
CA GLY A 368 0.46 12.01 17.38
C GLY A 368 0.36 13.44 17.87
N LEU A 369 1.45 14.03 18.37
CA LEU A 369 1.46 15.41 18.89
C LEU A 369 1.00 16.47 17.86
N PRO A 370 1.58 16.56 16.65
CA PRO A 370 1.14 17.53 15.66
C PRO A 370 -0.27 17.23 15.13
N ILE A 371 -0.66 15.96 15.02
CA ILE A 371 -2.03 15.58 14.61
C ILE A 371 -3.05 16.02 15.66
N LEU A 372 -2.78 15.74 16.93
CA LEU A 372 -3.61 16.17 18.05
C LEU A 372 -3.69 17.70 18.11
N GLY A 373 -2.57 18.39 17.94
CA GLY A 373 -2.53 19.85 17.84
C GLY A 373 -3.40 20.38 16.70
N MET A 374 -3.35 19.74 15.52
CA MET A 374 -4.20 20.09 14.38
C MET A 374 -5.69 19.87 14.67
N ILE A 375 -6.05 18.76 15.31
CA ILE A 375 -7.45 18.47 15.72
C ILE A 375 -7.95 19.51 16.71
N ILE A 376 -7.15 19.84 17.74
CA ILE A 376 -7.49 20.88 18.73
C ILE A 376 -7.66 22.23 18.05
N MET A 377 -6.76 22.59 17.13
CA MET A 377 -6.85 23.84 16.37
C MET A 377 -8.12 23.89 15.51
N ILE A 378 -8.46 22.81 14.80
CA ILE A 378 -9.68 22.74 13.98
C ILE A 378 -10.92 22.85 14.88
N ALA A 379 -10.98 22.10 15.98
CA ALA A 379 -12.09 22.16 16.91
C ALA A 379 -12.25 23.56 17.54
N GLY A 380 -11.13 24.19 17.92
CA GLY A 380 -11.11 25.56 18.45
C GLY A 380 -11.56 26.59 17.42
N TYR A 381 -11.16 26.44 16.16
CA TYR A 381 -11.59 27.32 15.06
C TYR A 381 -13.08 27.15 14.77
N SER A 382 -13.58 25.91 14.73
CA SER A 382 -15.01 25.62 14.58
C SER A 382 -15.84 26.20 15.73
N TYR A 383 -15.35 26.10 16.96
CA TYR A 383 -16.00 26.70 18.13
C TYR A 383 -16.00 28.24 18.07
N MET A 384 -14.89 28.85 17.66
CA MET A 384 -14.80 30.30 17.44
C MET A 384 -15.78 30.78 16.35
N ILE A 385 -15.88 30.03 15.24
CA ILE A 385 -16.82 30.34 14.15
C ILE A 385 -18.26 30.21 14.62
N SER A 386 -18.63 29.14 15.34
CA SER A 386 -20.00 28.98 15.83
C SER A 386 -20.38 30.06 16.84
N MET A 387 -19.44 30.48 17.69
CA MET A 387 -19.62 31.62 18.59
C MET A 387 -19.78 32.95 17.83
N PHE A 388 -19.03 33.16 16.75
CA PHE A 388 -19.12 34.35 15.92
C PHE A 388 -20.43 34.41 15.12
N MET A 389 -20.86 33.29 14.52
CA MET A 389 -22.13 33.17 13.83
C MET A 389 -23.33 33.32 14.78
N GLY A 390 -23.25 32.74 15.99
CA GLY A 390 -24.26 32.94 17.03
C GLY A 390 -24.39 34.39 17.49
N ARG A 391 -23.29 35.16 17.47
CA ARG A 391 -23.28 36.59 17.81
C ARG A 391 -23.75 37.51 16.67
N MET A 392 -23.60 37.10 15.40
CA MET A 392 -24.20 37.81 14.26
C MET A 392 -25.71 37.56 14.15
N GLY A 393 -26.20 36.39 14.59
CA GLY A 393 -27.63 36.09 14.63
C GLY A 393 -28.42 36.89 15.67
N SER A 394 -27.76 37.61 16.58
CA SER A 394 -28.38 38.46 17.60
C SER A 394 -28.23 39.97 17.34
N MET A 395 -27.80 40.39 16.15
CA MET A 395 -27.85 41.80 15.75
C MET A 395 -29.23 42.11 15.18
N ASP A 396 -30.15 42.51 16.05
CA ASP A 396 -31.42 43.13 15.65
C ASP A 396 -31.11 44.42 14.87
N ILE A 397 -31.50 44.45 13.59
CA ILE A 397 -31.54 45.67 12.80
C ILE A 397 -32.66 46.55 13.40
N PRO A 398 -32.38 47.80 13.83
CA PRO A 398 -33.46 48.65 14.34
C PRO A 398 -34.39 49.03 13.18
N ASP A 399 -35.61 48.49 13.22
CA ASP A 399 -36.70 48.83 12.32
C ASP A 399 -36.97 50.33 12.37
N SER A 400 -36.60 51.03 11.30
CA SER A 400 -37.06 52.38 11.03
C SER A 400 -38.00 52.35 9.82
N SER A 401 -39.28 52.43 10.16
CA SER A 401 -40.36 53.01 9.35
C SER A 401 -40.46 52.60 7.89
N MET A 402 -41.43 51.74 7.59
CA MET A 402 -42.29 52.01 6.43
C MET A 402 -43.70 51.48 6.66
N SER A 403 -44.58 52.44 6.88
CA SER A 403 -46.02 52.34 6.94
C SER A 403 -46.62 51.92 5.60
N GLY A 404 -47.55 50.95 5.65
CA GLY A 404 -48.65 50.82 4.71
C GLY A 404 -48.52 49.67 3.73
N LEU A 405 -49.29 48.60 3.99
CA LEU A 405 -50.32 48.04 3.09
C LEU A 405 -51.02 46.86 3.82
N PRO A 406 -52.32 46.61 3.55
CA PRO A 406 -53.14 45.74 4.39
C PRO A 406 -52.99 44.26 4.07
N ASP A 407 -53.22 43.47 5.12
CA ASP A 407 -53.37 42.02 5.15
C ASP A 407 -54.14 41.46 3.94
N MET A 408 -53.50 40.51 3.26
CA MET A 408 -54.21 39.42 2.59
C MET A 408 -53.74 38.10 3.17
N SER A 409 -54.63 37.53 3.97
CA SER A 409 -54.60 36.16 4.42
C SER A 409 -54.49 35.20 3.23
N SER A 410 -53.56 34.26 3.31
CA SER A 410 -53.84 32.89 2.90
C SER A 410 -52.72 31.95 3.37
N SER A 411 -53.18 30.90 4.06
CA SER A 411 -52.57 29.56 4.13
C SER A 411 -51.15 29.45 4.67
N SER A 412 -51.07 29.22 5.98
CA SER A 412 -50.19 28.16 6.48
C SER A 412 -50.62 26.83 5.85
N PRO A 413 -49.66 25.94 5.57
CA PRO A 413 -49.71 24.66 6.24
C PRO A 413 -48.47 24.46 7.09
N ASP A 414 -48.72 24.01 8.31
CA ASP A 414 -47.77 23.27 9.12
C ASP A 414 -47.04 22.25 8.26
N LEU A 415 -45.74 22.05 8.51
CA LEU A 415 -45.10 20.75 8.33
C LEU A 415 -43.87 20.68 9.24
N SER A 416 -44.11 20.09 10.41
CA SER A 416 -43.14 19.24 11.07
C SER A 416 -42.59 18.22 10.09
N SER A 417 -41.26 18.09 10.02
CA SER A 417 -40.54 16.81 10.07
C SER A 417 -39.10 17.00 9.59
N SER A 418 -38.19 16.49 10.41
CA SER A 418 -36.82 16.19 10.08
C SER A 418 -36.69 15.50 8.70
N SER A 419 -35.89 16.08 7.81
CA SER A 419 -35.19 15.31 6.79
C SER A 419 -33.77 15.83 6.64
N SER A 420 -32.85 14.89 6.69
CA SER A 420 -31.41 15.01 6.46
C SER A 420 -31.14 15.71 5.13
N SER A 421 -30.77 16.98 5.16
CA SER A 421 -30.26 17.65 3.96
C SER A 421 -28.84 17.15 3.72
N SER A 422 -28.57 16.68 2.50
CA SER A 422 -27.27 16.12 2.07
C SER A 422 -26.10 17.11 2.11
N GLY A 423 -26.32 18.37 2.52
CA GLY A 423 -25.29 19.42 2.54
C GLY A 423 -24.74 19.80 1.15
N VAL A 424 -25.32 19.25 0.08
CA VAL A 424 -24.95 19.50 -1.33
C VAL A 424 -25.67 20.77 -1.82
N ASP A 425 -24.98 21.58 -2.62
CA ASP A 425 -25.56 22.76 -3.26
C ASP A 425 -26.68 22.36 -4.24
N GLU A 426 -27.72 23.18 -4.40
CA GLU A 426 -28.86 22.83 -5.25
C GLU A 426 -28.49 22.66 -6.73
N GLY A 427 -27.46 23.37 -7.23
CA GLY A 427 -26.98 23.19 -8.61
C GLY A 427 -26.30 21.83 -8.84
N ASP A 428 -25.56 21.35 -7.83
CA ASP A 428 -24.95 20.02 -7.86
C ASP A 428 -26.01 18.92 -7.75
N LYS A 429 -27.07 19.12 -6.96
CA LYS A 429 -28.19 18.16 -6.85
C LYS A 429 -28.90 17.96 -8.19
N GLU A 430 -29.16 19.02 -8.94
CA GLU A 430 -29.82 18.93 -10.24
C GLU A 430 -28.95 18.16 -11.26
N THR A 431 -27.64 18.41 -11.24
CA THR A 431 -26.67 17.69 -12.08
C THR A 431 -26.61 16.20 -11.73
N ILE A 432 -26.58 15.87 -10.43
CA ILE A 432 -26.60 14.48 -9.94
C ILE A 432 -27.89 13.78 -10.36
N ARG A 433 -29.06 14.40 -10.14
CA ARG A 433 -30.36 13.83 -10.52
C ARG A 433 -30.41 13.54 -12.02
N THR A 434 -29.98 14.48 -12.85
CA THR A 434 -29.96 14.32 -14.32
C THR A 434 -29.06 13.16 -14.75
N GLY A 435 -27.86 13.05 -14.18
CA GLY A 435 -26.94 11.94 -14.46
C GLY A 435 -27.48 10.59 -14.02
N LEU A 436 -28.07 10.52 -12.82
CA LEU A 436 -28.66 9.30 -12.28
C LEU A 436 -29.93 8.85 -13.02
N THR A 437 -30.67 9.76 -13.64
CA THR A 437 -31.77 9.39 -14.54
C THR A 437 -31.25 8.57 -15.72
N ALA A 438 -30.12 8.95 -16.32
CA ALA A 438 -29.50 8.18 -17.40
C ALA A 438 -29.01 6.80 -16.92
N VAL A 439 -28.49 6.72 -15.69
CA VAL A 439 -28.09 5.44 -15.07
C VAL A 439 -29.29 4.53 -14.85
N TYR A 440 -30.41 5.09 -14.35
CA TYR A 440 -31.64 4.34 -14.12
C TYR A 440 -32.21 3.74 -15.41
N MET A 441 -32.14 4.46 -16.53
CA MET A 441 -32.59 3.94 -17.83
C MET A 441 -31.81 2.70 -18.27
N VAL A 442 -30.48 2.69 -18.06
CA VAL A 442 -29.63 1.52 -18.34
C VAL A 442 -29.93 0.37 -17.38
N ALA A 443 -30.16 0.68 -16.10
CA ALA A 443 -30.57 -0.31 -15.09
C ALA A 443 -31.88 -0.98 -15.48
N SER A 444 -32.89 -0.19 -15.86
CA SER A 444 -34.23 -0.67 -16.21
C SER A 444 -34.22 -1.56 -17.45
N ALA A 445 -33.42 -1.23 -18.47
CA ALA A 445 -33.23 -2.10 -19.63
C ALA A 445 -32.64 -3.46 -19.21
N THR A 446 -31.59 -3.44 -18.40
CA THR A 446 -30.93 -4.66 -17.89
C THR A 446 -31.87 -5.49 -17.00
N GLN A 447 -32.66 -4.84 -16.16
CA GLN A 447 -33.67 -5.49 -15.31
C GLN A 447 -34.71 -6.24 -16.14
N SER A 448 -35.15 -5.68 -17.28
CA SER A 448 -36.14 -6.35 -18.14
C SER A 448 -35.62 -7.65 -18.74
N GLU A 449 -34.34 -7.71 -19.11
CA GLU A 449 -33.68 -8.93 -19.60
C GLU A 449 -33.57 -9.99 -18.50
N VAL A 450 -33.10 -9.58 -17.31
CA VAL A 450 -32.90 -10.49 -16.17
C VAL A 450 -34.24 -11.00 -15.63
N ALA A 451 -35.28 -10.17 -15.60
CA ALA A 451 -36.62 -10.57 -15.17
C ALA A 451 -37.20 -11.66 -16.07
N ALA A 452 -37.01 -11.57 -17.40
CA ALA A 452 -37.46 -12.60 -18.34
C ALA A 452 -36.80 -13.97 -18.09
N VAL A 453 -35.53 -14.00 -17.69
CA VAL A 453 -34.80 -15.23 -17.33
C VAL A 453 -35.24 -15.76 -15.97
N ALA A 454 -35.39 -14.88 -14.98
CA ALA A 454 -35.81 -15.24 -13.63
C ALA A 454 -37.23 -15.81 -13.60
N ASP A 455 -38.17 -15.21 -14.34
CA ASP A 455 -39.57 -15.68 -14.45
C ASP A 455 -39.69 -17.01 -15.20
N ALA A 456 -38.75 -17.32 -16.10
CA ALA A 456 -38.66 -18.61 -16.78
C ALA A 456 -38.01 -19.71 -15.90
N ALA A 457 -37.78 -19.44 -14.60
CA ALA A 457 -37.07 -20.31 -13.66
C ALA A 457 -35.65 -20.69 -14.12
N GLY A 458 -35.00 -19.81 -14.89
CA GLY A 458 -33.60 -19.96 -15.29
C GLY A 458 -32.61 -19.55 -14.19
N ASP A 459 -31.36 -19.95 -14.35
CA ASP A 459 -30.25 -19.49 -13.50
C ASP A 459 -29.97 -18.00 -13.74
N CYS A 460 -29.71 -17.23 -12.67
CA CYS A 460 -29.36 -15.82 -12.79
C CYS A 460 -28.02 -15.67 -13.52
N PRO A 461 -27.91 -14.75 -14.50
CA PRO A 461 -26.65 -14.50 -15.18
C PRO A 461 -25.60 -13.98 -14.18
N ALA A 462 -24.39 -14.57 -14.21
CA ALA A 462 -23.26 -14.20 -13.36
C ALA A 462 -22.12 -13.63 -14.21
N GLU A 463 -22.28 -12.40 -14.68
CA GLU A 463 -21.34 -11.73 -15.58
C GLU A 463 -21.21 -10.23 -15.25
N GLU A 464 -20.09 -9.65 -15.67
CA GLU A 464 -19.85 -8.20 -15.58
C GLU A 464 -19.89 -7.60 -16.99
N ARG A 465 -20.74 -6.59 -17.18
CA ARG A 465 -20.92 -5.89 -18.45
C ARG A 465 -20.35 -4.47 -18.35
N SER A 466 -19.70 -4.04 -19.43
CA SER A 466 -19.30 -2.63 -19.61
C SER A 466 -20.48 -1.81 -20.15
N SER A 467 -20.53 -0.52 -19.80
CA SER A 467 -21.51 0.42 -20.33
C SER A 467 -20.81 1.56 -21.07
N ASP A 468 -21.42 2.05 -22.16
CA ASP A 468 -20.96 3.25 -22.86
C ASP A 468 -21.38 4.55 -22.14
N ASN A 469 -22.16 4.44 -21.07
CA ASN A 469 -22.56 5.60 -20.26
C ASN A 469 -21.40 6.05 -19.36
N ALA A 470 -20.97 7.30 -19.51
CA ALA A 470 -19.88 7.89 -18.74
C ALA A 470 -20.07 7.86 -17.21
N TRP A 471 -21.31 7.73 -16.74
CA TRP A 471 -21.66 7.62 -15.32
C TRP A 471 -21.52 6.21 -14.74
N ILE A 472 -21.37 5.18 -15.58
CA ILE A 472 -21.35 3.78 -15.18
C ILE A 472 -19.94 3.22 -15.37
N GLU A 473 -19.34 2.71 -14.30
CA GLU A 473 -18.05 2.01 -14.34
C GLU A 473 -18.24 0.56 -14.78
N SER A 474 -19.17 -0.15 -14.15
CA SER A 474 -19.55 -1.50 -14.52
C SER A 474 -20.96 -1.88 -14.07
N ILE A 475 -21.54 -2.86 -14.75
CA ILE A 475 -22.84 -3.47 -14.43
C ILE A 475 -22.56 -4.93 -14.07
N GLN A 476 -22.81 -5.30 -12.82
CA GLN A 476 -22.61 -6.66 -12.32
C GLN A 476 -23.96 -7.35 -12.20
N LEU A 477 -24.08 -8.52 -12.83
CA LEU A 477 -25.23 -9.40 -12.72
C LEU A 477 -24.89 -10.56 -11.79
N GLY A 478 -25.82 -10.93 -10.93
CA GLY A 478 -25.63 -12.05 -10.02
C GLY A 478 -26.90 -12.50 -9.32
N GLY A 479 -26.71 -13.13 -8.16
CA GLY A 479 -27.79 -13.68 -7.35
C GLY A 479 -28.09 -15.14 -7.64
N ILE A 480 -29.09 -15.68 -6.95
CA ILE A 480 -29.55 -17.07 -7.07
C ILE A 480 -31.06 -17.02 -7.21
N SER A 481 -31.62 -17.67 -8.24
CA SER A 481 -33.05 -17.67 -8.51
C SER A 481 -33.85 -18.10 -7.26
N PRO A 482 -34.91 -17.37 -6.86
CA PRO A 482 -35.58 -16.27 -7.57
C PRO A 482 -35.05 -14.86 -7.26
N ALA A 483 -33.97 -14.70 -6.51
CA ALA A 483 -33.41 -13.41 -6.09
C ALA A 483 -32.20 -13.02 -6.96
N CYS A 484 -32.43 -12.76 -8.25
CA CYS A 484 -31.39 -12.21 -9.12
C CYS A 484 -31.09 -10.75 -8.75
N THR A 485 -29.84 -10.33 -8.88
CA THR A 485 -29.38 -8.98 -8.55
C THR A 485 -28.75 -8.29 -9.75
N VAL A 486 -29.02 -6.99 -9.86
CA VAL A 486 -28.40 -6.07 -10.82
C VAL A 486 -27.71 -4.98 -10.01
N THR A 487 -26.39 -4.90 -10.11
CA THR A 487 -25.60 -3.95 -9.34
C THR A 487 -24.88 -3.01 -10.29
N ILE A 488 -25.13 -1.71 -10.18
CA ILE A 488 -24.42 -0.69 -10.96
C ILE A 488 -23.42 0.03 -10.07
N ARG A 489 -22.19 0.12 -10.55
CA ARG A 489 -21.12 0.89 -9.92
C ARG A 489 -20.94 2.21 -10.68
N LEU A 490 -21.05 3.33 -9.97
CA LEU A 490 -20.89 4.66 -10.57
C LEU A 490 -19.42 4.99 -10.83
N SER A 491 -19.16 5.68 -11.92
CA SER A 491 -17.82 6.08 -12.36
C SER A 491 -17.13 7.01 -11.37
N SER A 492 -15.81 6.83 -11.22
CA SER A 492 -14.94 7.65 -10.37
C SER A 492 -14.35 8.86 -11.11
N SER A 493 -14.82 9.14 -12.33
CA SER A 493 -14.34 10.25 -13.18
C SER A 493 -14.43 11.61 -12.49
N SER A 494 -13.52 12.51 -12.87
CA SER A 494 -13.51 13.90 -12.41
C SER A 494 -14.74 14.71 -12.82
N ASP A 495 -15.48 14.25 -13.83
CA ASP A 495 -16.63 14.97 -14.41
C ASP A 495 -17.94 14.71 -13.65
N ILE A 496 -17.94 13.75 -12.72
CA ILE A 496 -19.10 13.40 -11.90
C ILE A 496 -18.98 14.12 -10.54
N PRO A 497 -20.05 14.73 -10.00
CA PRO A 497 -20.01 15.35 -8.68
C PRO A 497 -19.58 14.36 -7.59
N PHE A 498 -18.78 14.83 -6.62
CA PHE A 498 -18.18 13.97 -5.59
C PHE A 498 -19.21 13.13 -4.83
N ALA A 499 -20.39 13.69 -4.55
CA ALA A 499 -21.48 13.01 -3.86
C ALA A 499 -22.08 11.80 -4.62
N ALA A 500 -21.77 11.65 -5.91
CA ALA A 500 -22.20 10.52 -6.74
C ALA A 500 -21.04 9.56 -7.10
N ARG A 501 -19.80 9.81 -6.65
CA ARG A 501 -18.65 8.97 -7.00
C ARG A 501 -18.56 7.74 -6.11
N ILE A 502 -18.29 6.59 -6.72
CA ILE A 502 -17.96 5.32 -6.03
C ILE A 502 -19.15 4.77 -5.21
N GLU A 503 -20.35 5.30 -5.42
CA GLU A 503 -21.58 4.74 -4.87
C GLU A 503 -22.05 3.55 -5.73
N ARG A 504 -22.68 2.60 -5.05
CA ARG A 504 -23.24 1.39 -5.65
C ARG A 504 -24.75 1.45 -5.48
N ILE A 505 -25.47 1.19 -6.58
CA ILE A 505 -26.93 1.05 -6.55
C ILE A 505 -27.24 -0.40 -6.90
N GLU A 506 -27.96 -1.07 -6.01
CA GLU A 506 -28.30 -2.49 -6.14
C GLU A 506 -29.80 -2.66 -6.31
N TRP A 507 -30.20 -3.46 -7.29
CA TRP A 507 -31.58 -3.87 -7.49
C TRP A 507 -31.70 -5.38 -7.35
N THR A 508 -32.59 -5.82 -6.46
CA THR A 508 -32.89 -7.23 -6.20
C THR A 508 -34.25 -7.59 -6.75
N TYR A 509 -34.31 -8.66 -7.52
CA TYR A 509 -35.56 -9.16 -8.09
C TYR A 509 -36.46 -9.76 -7.01
N THR A 510 -37.73 -9.36 -7.02
CA THR A 510 -38.73 -9.80 -6.02
C THR A 510 -39.87 -10.64 -6.63
N GLY A 511 -39.81 -10.91 -7.94
CA GLY A 511 -40.81 -11.66 -8.70
C GLY A 511 -41.84 -10.79 -9.42
N ASN A 512 -42.46 -11.33 -10.48
CA ASN A 512 -43.50 -10.69 -11.29
C ASN A 512 -43.11 -9.30 -11.85
N GLY A 513 -41.85 -9.13 -12.28
CA GLY A 513 -41.33 -7.88 -12.81
C GLY A 513 -40.98 -6.81 -11.76
N ASN A 514 -41.14 -7.10 -10.46
CA ASN A 514 -40.87 -6.14 -9.39
C ASN A 514 -39.42 -6.19 -8.89
N TRP A 515 -38.83 -5.03 -8.65
CA TRP A 515 -37.47 -4.85 -8.17
C TRP A 515 -37.43 -4.02 -6.89
N ARG A 516 -36.55 -4.41 -5.96
CA ARG A 516 -36.24 -3.63 -4.76
C ARG A 516 -34.88 -2.96 -4.93
N CYS A 517 -34.84 -1.63 -4.81
CA CYS A 517 -33.63 -0.83 -4.91
C CYS A 517 -33.05 -0.55 -3.52
N GLU A 518 -31.74 -0.76 -3.35
CA GLU A 518 -30.97 -0.36 -2.16
C GLU A 518 -29.75 0.47 -2.57
N SER A 519 -29.53 1.59 -1.86
CA SER A 519 -28.43 2.52 -2.13
C SER A 519 -27.95 3.19 -0.84
N SER A 520 -26.64 3.39 -0.71
CA SER A 520 -26.06 4.20 0.36
C SER A 520 -26.19 5.71 0.15
N MET A 521 -26.70 6.14 -1.00
CA MET A 521 -26.86 7.54 -1.36
C MET A 521 -28.04 8.19 -0.62
N ALA A 522 -27.88 9.47 -0.26
CA ALA A 522 -28.96 10.23 0.36
C ALA A 522 -30.20 10.29 -0.57
N SER A 523 -31.38 10.08 0.01
CA SER A 523 -32.64 9.96 -0.74
C SER A 523 -33.04 11.23 -1.48
N ASP A 524 -32.52 12.39 -1.08
CA ASP A 524 -32.74 13.66 -1.78
C ASP A 524 -31.95 13.77 -3.09
N LEU A 525 -30.93 12.93 -3.32
CA LEU A 525 -30.12 12.92 -4.54
C LEU A 525 -30.64 11.95 -5.60
N LEU A 526 -31.42 10.94 -5.21
CA LEU A 526 -31.92 9.91 -6.11
C LEU A 526 -33.20 10.38 -6.84
N PRO A 527 -33.28 10.28 -8.18
CA PRO A 527 -34.48 10.65 -8.92
C PRO A 527 -35.58 9.55 -8.88
N PHE A 528 -35.35 8.45 -8.17
CA PHE A 528 -36.25 7.31 -8.04
C PHE A 528 -36.28 6.78 -6.61
N ALA A 529 -37.35 6.06 -6.26
CA ALA A 529 -37.50 5.46 -4.94
C ALA A 529 -36.48 4.32 -4.75
N CYS A 530 -35.56 4.51 -3.80
CA CYS A 530 -34.56 3.56 -3.38
C CYS A 530 -34.38 3.67 -1.87
N ASN A 531 -34.18 2.53 -1.20
CA ASN A 531 -34.03 2.47 0.26
C ASN A 531 -32.60 2.60 0.72
#